data_AF-A0A3D1XSI2-F1
#
_entry.id   AF-A0A3D1XSI2-F1
#
_cell.length_a   1.000
_cell.length_b   1.000
_cell.length_c   1.000
_cell.angle_alpha   90.00
_cell.angle_beta   90.00
_cell.angle_gamma   90.00
#
_symmetry.space_group_name_H-M   'P 1'
#
loop_
_entity.id
_entity.type
_entity.pdbx_description
1 polymer ?
#
loop_
_entity_poly.entity_id
_entity_poly.type
_entity_poly.pdbx_seq_one_letter_code
_entity_poly.pdbx_strand_id
1 'polypeptide(L)'
;EGNIYVADRDNQRIQIFNEDGQFLSKFGEYGFEPGKLNFPAGIAVRRDGTIIVAEKSQNRLQLFDREGHSLGIIGEGGKRDGQFNCPCSVVEDPYGYVFVVDTINQRIQKFDPDLNFIAKWGIVGKDPGQLYNPAGICLSWEPDWAPQEE
;
A
#
# COMPACT_ATOMS: atom_id res chain seq x y z
N GLU A 1 2.39 7.20 20.83
CA GLU A 1 2.29 5.73 20.95
C GLU A 1 2.24 5.16 19.53
N GLY A 2 3.17 4.28 19.17
CA GLY A 2 3.22 3.65 17.85
C GLY A 2 2.36 2.40 17.80
N ASN A 3 1.17 2.51 17.21
CA ASN A 3 0.36 1.33 16.89
C ASN A 3 0.99 0.60 15.69
N ILE A 4 1.11 -0.71 15.79
CA ILE A 4 1.63 -1.61 14.76
C ILE A 4 0.46 -2.26 14.03
N TYR A 5 0.32 -1.97 12.74
CA TYR A 5 -0.74 -2.52 11.88
C TYR A 5 -0.19 -3.69 11.07
N VAL A 6 -0.88 -4.83 11.11
CA VAL A 6 -0.42 -6.08 10.50
C VAL A 6 -1.47 -6.61 9.54
N ALA A 7 -1.08 -6.83 8.28
CA ALA A 7 -1.91 -7.53 7.30
C ALA A 7 -1.83 -9.02 7.59
N ASP A 8 -2.84 -9.54 8.28
CA ASP A 8 -2.98 -10.95 8.59
C ASP A 8 -3.61 -11.66 7.39
N ARG A 9 -2.81 -11.76 6.33
CA ARG A 9 -3.20 -12.05 4.95
C ARG A 9 -4.20 -13.18 4.81
N ASP A 10 -3.85 -14.36 5.34
CA ASP A 10 -4.67 -15.56 5.13
C ASP A 10 -5.91 -15.58 6.03
N ASN A 11 -5.91 -14.78 7.11
CA ASN A 11 -7.08 -14.53 7.95
C ASN A 11 -7.93 -13.34 7.46
N GLN A 12 -7.57 -12.70 6.34
CA GLN A 12 -8.40 -11.71 5.64
C GLN A 12 -8.75 -10.50 6.52
N ARG A 13 -7.80 -10.02 7.32
CA ARG A 13 -8.01 -8.96 8.31
C ARG A 13 -6.75 -8.14 8.56
N ILE A 14 -6.94 -6.97 9.16
CA ILE A 14 -5.87 -6.18 9.76
C ILE A 14 -5.92 -6.33 11.27
N GLN A 15 -4.77 -6.56 11.90
CA GLN A 15 -4.63 -6.55 13.36
C GLN A 15 -3.78 -5.37 13.80
N ILE A 16 -4.12 -4.82 14.97
CA ILE A 16 -3.47 -3.64 15.55
C ILE A 16 -2.88 -4.04 16.89
N PHE A 17 -1.60 -3.76 17.09
CA PHE A 17 -0.86 -4.02 18.31
C PHE A 17 -0.21 -2.74 18.83
N ASN A 18 0.18 -2.70 20.10
CA ASN A 18 1.13 -1.69 20.59
C ASN A 18 2.58 -2.17 20.40
N GLU A 19 3.54 -1.33 20.78
CA GLU A 19 4.98 -1.60 20.67
C GLU A 19 5.44 -2.80 21.53
N ASP A 20 4.71 -3.11 22.61
CA ASP A 20 4.93 -4.28 23.45
C ASP A 20 4.36 -5.59 22.85
N GLY A 21 3.73 -5.50 21.67
CA GLY A 21 3.10 -6.63 20.99
C GLY A 21 1.74 -7.06 21.57
N GLN A 22 1.13 -6.23 22.42
CA GLN A 22 -0.22 -6.49 22.94
C GLN A 22 -1.26 -6.21 21.87
N PHE A 23 -2.19 -7.15 21.67
CA PHE A 23 -3.32 -6.98 20.77
C PHE A 23 -4.24 -5.87 21.26
N LEU A 24 -4.53 -4.90 20.39
CA LEU A 24 -5.44 -3.79 20.66
C LEU A 24 -6.80 -4.00 19.99
N SER A 25 -6.80 -4.23 18.68
CA SER A 25 -8.02 -4.38 17.90
C SER A 25 -7.76 -5.04 16.55
N LYS A 26 -8.83 -5.31 15.79
CA LYS A 26 -8.77 -5.83 14.43
C LYS A 26 -9.99 -5.38 13.64
N PHE A 27 -9.85 -5.35 12.32
CA PHE A 27 -10.97 -5.13 11.40
C PHE A 27 -10.78 -5.90 10.10
N GLY A 28 -11.86 -6.01 9.33
CA GLY A 28 -11.93 -6.79 8.11
C GLY A 28 -12.27 -8.26 8.35
N GLU A 29 -12.83 -8.86 7.31
CA GLU A 29 -13.16 -10.26 7.19
C GLU A 29 -13.21 -10.63 5.69
N TYR A 30 -13.21 -11.91 5.37
CA TYR A 30 -13.22 -12.37 3.97
C TYR A 30 -14.41 -11.82 3.18
N GLY A 31 -14.15 -11.28 2.00
CA GLY A 31 -15.16 -10.90 1.04
C GLY A 31 -14.62 -9.98 -0.06
N PHE A 32 -15.51 -9.57 -0.95
CA PHE A 32 -15.18 -8.75 -2.13
C PHE A 32 -15.76 -7.34 -2.04
N GLU A 33 -16.74 -7.13 -1.16
CA GLU A 33 -17.41 -5.86 -0.97
C GLU A 33 -16.53 -4.84 -0.22
N PRO A 34 -16.82 -3.54 -0.32
CA PRO A 34 -16.20 -2.53 0.53
C PRO A 34 -16.30 -2.90 2.02
N GLY A 35 -15.20 -2.78 2.74
CA GLY A 35 -15.08 -3.15 4.16
C GLY A 35 -14.63 -4.60 4.39
N LYS A 36 -14.67 -5.44 3.35
CA LYS A 36 -14.18 -6.83 3.38
C LYS A 36 -12.81 -6.90 2.72
N LEU A 37 -11.97 -7.84 3.12
CA LEU A 37 -10.62 -7.98 2.62
C LEU A 37 -10.42 -9.32 1.92
N ASN A 38 -9.62 -9.30 0.85
CA ASN A 38 -9.18 -10.51 0.18
C ASN A 38 -7.68 -10.45 -0.18
N PHE A 39 -6.89 -11.21 0.57
CA PHE A 39 -5.43 -11.23 0.61
C PHE A 39 -4.83 -9.83 0.79
N PRO A 40 -5.10 -9.15 1.93
CA PRO A 40 -4.42 -7.90 2.24
C PRO A 40 -2.91 -8.13 2.31
N ALA A 41 -2.14 -7.18 1.79
CA ALA A 41 -0.68 -7.24 1.74
C ALA A 41 -0.04 -5.99 2.34
N GLY A 42 0.16 -4.94 1.54
CA GLY A 42 0.73 -3.68 1.98
C GLY A 42 -0.26 -2.87 2.82
N ILE A 43 0.24 -2.18 3.84
CA ILE A 43 -0.52 -1.23 4.65
C ILE A 43 0.26 0.08 4.78
N ALA A 44 -0.43 1.20 4.64
CA ALA A 44 0.06 2.51 5.06
C ALA A 44 -0.98 3.17 5.97
N VAL A 45 -0.54 3.76 7.06
CA VAL A 45 -1.37 4.64 7.89
C VAL A 45 -1.00 6.07 7.53
N ARG A 46 -1.95 6.80 6.96
CA ARG A 46 -1.75 8.19 6.56
C ARG A 46 -1.72 9.13 7.76
N ARG A 47 -1.15 10.31 7.56
CA ARG A 47 -1.14 11.38 8.58
C ARG A 47 -2.54 11.83 9.01
N ASP A 48 -3.51 11.79 8.11
CA ASP A 48 -4.92 12.09 8.40
C ASP A 48 -5.62 10.96 9.21
N GLY A 49 -4.95 9.83 9.41
CA GLY A 49 -5.48 8.65 10.11
C GLY A 49 -6.16 7.63 9.20
N THR A 50 -6.25 7.88 7.90
CA THR A 50 -6.77 6.93 6.91
C THR A 50 -5.80 5.76 6.74
N ILE A 51 -6.30 4.54 6.77
CA ILE A 51 -5.52 3.32 6.56
C ILE A 51 -5.71 2.87 5.12
N ILE A 52 -4.62 2.79 4.35
CA ILE A 52 -4.63 2.24 2.99
C ILE A 52 -4.16 0.80 3.05
N VAL A 53 -4.96 -0.12 2.50
CA VAL A 53 -4.63 -1.54 2.39
C VAL A 53 -4.56 -1.94 0.92
N ALA A 54 -3.42 -2.47 0.49
CA ALA A 54 -3.26 -3.05 -0.84
C ALA A 54 -3.83 -4.48 -0.87
N GLU A 55 -4.82 -4.71 -1.73
CA GLU A 55 -5.45 -6.02 -1.91
C GLU A 55 -4.93 -6.71 -3.15
N LYS A 56 -3.93 -7.56 -2.93
CA LYS A 56 -3.15 -8.20 -4.00
C LYS A 56 -4.04 -8.98 -4.98
N SER A 57 -5.04 -9.70 -4.50
CA SER A 57 -5.89 -10.54 -5.36
C SER A 57 -7.08 -9.78 -5.96
N GLN A 58 -7.39 -8.59 -5.46
CA GLN A 58 -8.47 -7.74 -5.95
C GLN A 58 -8.00 -6.61 -6.85
N ASN A 59 -6.68 -6.43 -7.00
CA ASN A 59 -6.08 -5.41 -7.84
C ASN A 59 -6.58 -4.00 -7.50
N ARG A 60 -6.74 -3.72 -6.21
CA ARG A 60 -7.28 -2.45 -5.70
C ARG A 60 -6.60 -2.06 -4.40
N LEU A 61 -6.80 -0.82 -3.99
CA LEU A 61 -6.52 -0.34 -2.65
C LEU A 61 -7.85 -0.08 -1.95
N GLN A 62 -7.98 -0.48 -0.68
CA GLN A 62 -9.09 -0.04 0.18
C GLN A 62 -8.62 0.98 1.19
N LEU A 63 -9.49 1.94 1.46
CA LEU A 63 -9.30 2.98 2.46
C LEU A 63 -10.20 2.68 3.66
N PHE A 64 -9.65 2.80 4.86
CA PHE A 64 -10.38 2.60 6.11
C PHE A 64 -10.16 3.76 7.07
N ASP A 65 -11.14 4.04 7.92
CA ASP A 65 -10.94 4.85 9.12
C ASP A 65 -10.22 4.05 10.22
N ARG A 66 -10.00 4.68 11.37
CA ARG A 66 -9.26 4.06 12.49
C ARG A 66 -10.04 2.93 13.15
N GLU A 67 -11.36 2.95 13.02
CA GLU A 67 -12.30 1.98 13.52
C GLU A 67 -12.45 0.77 12.56
N GLY A 68 -11.94 0.89 11.34
CA GLY A 68 -11.97 -0.16 10.32
C GLY A 68 -13.21 -0.11 9.42
N HIS A 69 -13.93 1.00 9.36
CA HIS A 69 -14.99 1.19 8.38
C HIS A 69 -14.39 1.61 7.04
N SER A 70 -14.96 1.08 5.95
CA SER A 70 -14.53 1.44 4.59
C SER A 70 -14.87 2.89 4.27
N LEU A 71 -13.85 3.65 3.86
CA LEU A 71 -13.97 5.00 3.33
C LEU A 71 -14.07 5.03 1.81
N GLY A 72 -13.59 3.98 1.13
CA GLY A 72 -13.63 3.89 -0.32
C GLY A 72 -12.63 2.89 -0.89
N ILE A 73 -12.69 2.76 -2.22
CA ILE A 73 -11.79 1.90 -3.01
C ILE A 73 -11.11 2.77 -4.05
N ILE A 74 -9.82 2.52 -4.29
CA ILE A 74 -9.06 3.14 -5.36
C ILE A 74 -8.48 2.09 -6.29
N GLY A 75 -8.61 2.38 -7.58
CA GLY A 75 -8.12 1.55 -8.67
C GLY A 75 -8.96 0.32 -8.91
N GLU A 76 -8.56 -0.39 -9.96
CA GLU A 76 -9.19 -1.60 -10.47
C GLU A 76 -8.15 -2.44 -11.22
N GLY A 77 -8.52 -3.66 -11.58
CA GLY A 77 -7.66 -4.54 -12.38
C GLY A 77 -7.31 -3.94 -13.75
N GLY A 78 -6.02 -3.81 -14.03
CA GLY A 78 -5.55 -3.44 -15.37
C GLY A 78 -4.13 -2.88 -15.42
N LYS A 79 -3.85 -2.14 -16.50
CA LYS A 79 -2.50 -1.62 -16.82
C LYS A 79 -2.47 -0.11 -17.08
N ARG A 80 -3.63 0.54 -17.10
CA ARG A 80 -3.73 2.00 -17.28
C ARG A 80 -3.27 2.72 -16.02
N ASP A 81 -3.21 4.03 -16.11
CA ASP A 81 -2.91 4.90 -14.97
C ASP A 81 -3.99 4.74 -13.90
N GLY A 82 -3.57 4.56 -12.65
CA GLY A 82 -4.48 4.29 -11.52
C GLY A 82 -5.06 2.87 -11.47
N GLN A 83 -4.80 2.02 -12.47
CA GLN A 83 -5.15 0.60 -12.42
C GLN A 83 -3.99 -0.23 -11.85
N PHE A 84 -4.29 -1.38 -11.26
CA PHE A 84 -3.30 -2.24 -10.63
C PHE A 84 -3.36 -3.68 -11.15
N ASN A 85 -2.27 -4.40 -10.93
CA ASN A 85 -2.16 -5.83 -11.11
C ASN A 85 -1.27 -6.39 -10.01
N CYS A 86 -1.90 -6.96 -8.98
CA CYS A 86 -1.23 -7.47 -7.80
C CYS A 86 -0.49 -6.39 -7.00
N PRO A 87 -1.15 -5.29 -6.57
CA PRO A 87 -0.50 -4.30 -5.72
C PRO A 87 -0.11 -4.94 -4.39
N CYS A 88 1.13 -4.75 -3.94
CA CYS A 88 1.67 -5.51 -2.81
C CYS A 88 2.20 -4.66 -1.65
N SER A 89 2.55 -3.40 -1.90
CA SER A 89 3.09 -2.49 -0.88
C SER A 89 2.67 -1.06 -1.19
N VAL A 90 2.48 -0.27 -0.14
CA VAL A 90 2.03 1.12 -0.19
C VAL A 90 2.70 1.92 0.91
N VAL A 91 3.11 3.16 0.63
CA VAL A 91 3.70 4.10 1.59
C VAL A 91 3.25 5.53 1.29
N GLU A 92 3.22 6.37 2.33
CA GLU A 92 2.95 7.82 2.23
C GLU A 92 4.21 8.61 2.55
N ASP A 93 4.49 9.68 1.81
CA ASP A 93 5.56 10.63 2.11
C ASP A 93 5.11 11.77 3.06
N PRO A 94 6.05 12.59 3.55
CA PRO A 94 5.72 13.73 4.41
C PRO A 94 4.80 14.82 3.81
N TYR A 95 4.55 14.80 2.52
CA TYR A 95 3.68 15.74 1.83
C TYR A 95 2.32 15.13 1.48
N GLY A 96 2.09 13.86 1.84
CA GLY A 96 0.85 13.13 1.61
C GLY A 96 0.80 12.40 0.27
N TYR A 97 1.88 12.38 -0.52
CA TYR A 97 1.91 11.57 -1.74
C TYR A 97 2.01 10.09 -1.39
N VAL A 98 1.24 9.28 -2.10
CA VAL A 98 1.19 7.83 -1.89
C VAL A 98 1.90 7.11 -3.03
N PHE A 99 2.72 6.13 -2.68
CA PHE A 99 3.48 5.32 -3.62
C PHE A 99 3.05 3.87 -3.49
N VAL A 100 2.74 3.23 -4.61
CA VAL A 100 2.18 1.89 -4.65
C VAL A 100 3.04 1.01 -5.53
N VAL A 101 3.47 -0.13 -5.00
CA VAL A 101 4.16 -1.17 -5.76
C VAL A 101 3.13 -2.01 -6.49
N ASP A 102 3.09 -1.88 -7.82
CA ASP A 102 2.20 -2.60 -8.72
C ASP A 102 2.97 -3.78 -9.34
N THR A 103 3.08 -4.86 -8.57
CA THR A 103 4.09 -5.93 -8.78
C THR A 103 4.06 -6.53 -10.16
N ILE A 104 2.89 -6.97 -10.65
CA ILE A 104 2.83 -7.72 -11.90
C ILE A 104 2.96 -6.78 -13.10
N ASN A 105 2.57 -5.51 -12.94
CA ASN A 105 2.84 -4.48 -13.93
C ASN A 105 4.28 -3.94 -13.88
N GLN A 106 5.12 -4.42 -12.95
CA GLN A 106 6.56 -4.12 -12.87
C GLN A 106 6.84 -2.62 -12.74
N ARG A 107 6.01 -1.92 -11.96
CA ARG A 107 6.05 -0.46 -11.83
C ARG A 107 5.71 0.01 -10.42
N ILE A 108 6.12 1.24 -10.13
CA ILE A 108 5.63 2.02 -9.01
C ILE A 108 4.66 3.07 -9.56
N GLN A 109 3.56 3.31 -8.86
CA GLN A 109 2.65 4.41 -9.15
C GLN A 109 2.63 5.41 -8.00
N LYS A 110 2.65 6.70 -8.34
CA LYS A 110 2.56 7.84 -7.42
C LYS A 110 1.21 8.52 -7.53
N PHE A 111 0.62 8.80 -6.38
CA PHE A 111 -0.66 9.48 -6.23
C PHE A 111 -0.49 10.73 -5.37
N ASP A 112 -1.30 11.76 -5.63
CA ASP A 112 -1.35 12.97 -4.80
C ASP A 112 -2.08 12.74 -3.47
N PRO A 113 -2.14 13.74 -2.57
CA PRO A 113 -2.85 13.60 -1.29
C PRO A 113 -4.37 13.35 -1.41
N ASP A 114 -4.97 13.68 -2.55
CA ASP A 114 -6.38 13.37 -2.85
C ASP A 114 -6.51 12.00 -3.56
N LEU A 115 -5.39 11.28 -3.68
CA LEU A 115 -5.23 9.97 -4.28
C LEU A 115 -5.52 9.93 -5.79
N ASN A 116 -5.34 11.06 -6.48
CA ASN A 116 -5.33 11.09 -7.94
C ASN A 116 -3.98 10.61 -8.48
N PHE A 117 -3.99 9.89 -9.60
CA PHE A 117 -2.77 9.44 -10.26
C PHE A 117 -1.92 10.64 -10.74
N ILE A 118 -0.62 10.60 -10.44
CA ILE A 118 0.35 11.63 -10.87
C ILE A 118 1.36 11.07 -11.86
N ALA A 119 1.99 9.95 -11.52
CA ALA A 119 3.10 9.42 -12.30
C ALA A 119 3.30 7.92 -12.05
N LYS A 120 4.08 7.29 -12.92
CA LYS A 120 4.57 5.92 -12.75
C LYS A 120 5.96 5.76 -13.35
N TRP A 121 6.74 4.84 -12.79
CA TRP A 121 8.06 4.46 -13.30
C TRP A 121 8.34 2.99 -13.02
N GLY A 122 9.40 2.48 -13.65
CA GLY A 122 9.71 1.07 -13.70
C GLY A 122 9.17 0.41 -14.97
N ILE A 123 9.99 -0.45 -15.54
CA ILE A 123 9.67 -1.34 -16.65
C ILE A 123 10.22 -2.73 -16.31
N VAL A 124 9.69 -3.76 -16.96
CA VAL A 124 10.18 -5.12 -16.74
C VAL A 124 11.66 -5.25 -17.11
N GLY A 125 12.46 -5.81 -16.20
CA GLY A 125 13.82 -6.25 -16.50
C GLY A 125 14.75 -6.19 -15.29
N LYS A 126 16.05 -6.31 -15.54
CA LYS A 126 17.09 -6.49 -14.51
C LYS A 126 18.18 -5.41 -14.52
N ASP A 127 18.14 -4.51 -15.49
CA ASP A 127 19.11 -3.42 -15.59
C ASP A 127 18.76 -2.30 -14.59
N PRO A 128 19.70 -1.39 -14.27
CA PRO A 128 19.41 -0.23 -13.43
C PRO A 128 18.18 0.55 -13.90
N GLY A 129 17.30 0.91 -12.95
CA GLY A 129 16.02 1.58 -13.23
C GLY A 129 14.88 0.67 -13.71
N GLN A 130 15.14 -0.61 -13.99
CA GLN A 130 14.12 -1.62 -14.29
C GLN A 130 13.68 -2.36 -13.02
N LEU A 131 12.51 -2.98 -13.06
CA LEU A 131 11.93 -3.75 -11.95
C LEU A 131 11.56 -5.17 -12.41
N TYR A 132 11.75 -6.13 -11.52
CA TYR A 132 11.32 -7.51 -11.72
C TYR A 132 10.75 -8.10 -10.43
N ASN A 133 9.44 -8.27 -10.41
CA ASN A 133 8.61 -8.65 -9.26
C ASN A 133 8.88 -7.79 -8.02
N PRO A 134 8.75 -6.46 -8.09
CA PRO A 134 8.98 -5.60 -6.93
C PRO A 134 7.98 -5.92 -5.81
N ALA A 135 8.44 -5.82 -4.57
CA ALA A 135 7.70 -6.23 -3.37
C ALA A 135 7.55 -5.09 -2.36
N GLY A 136 8.56 -4.86 -1.52
CA GLY A 136 8.50 -3.78 -0.53
C GLY A 136 8.86 -2.42 -1.13
N ILE A 137 8.28 -1.36 -0.58
CA ILE A 137 8.76 0.01 -0.73
C ILE A 137 8.87 0.63 0.67
N CYS A 138 9.90 1.43 0.88
CA CYS A 138 10.03 2.31 2.04
C CYS A 138 10.56 3.66 1.57
N LEU A 139 10.35 4.69 2.39
CA LEU A 139 10.86 6.04 2.15
C LEU A 139 11.83 6.40 3.28
N SER A 140 12.93 7.01 2.89
CA SER A 140 13.84 7.70 3.81
C SER A 140 13.38 9.14 4.03
N TRP A 141 13.63 9.66 5.21
CA TRP A 141 13.46 11.09 5.52
C TRP A 141 14.77 11.88 5.48
N GLU A 142 15.90 11.20 5.27
CA GLU A 142 17.21 11.85 5.09
C GLU A 142 17.55 11.87 3.58
N PRO A 143 18.01 12.99 3.01
CA PRO A 143 18.37 13.06 1.59
C PRO A 143 19.68 12.33 1.25
N ASP A 144 20.56 12.07 2.23
CA ASP A 144 21.97 11.69 2.00
C ASP A 144 22.30 10.19 2.19
N TRP A 145 21.30 9.35 2.48
CA TRP A 145 21.49 7.89 2.63
C TRP A 145 21.60 7.15 1.29
N ALA A 146 21.15 7.74 0.19
CA ALA A 146 21.24 7.12 -1.12
C ALA A 146 22.71 7.23 -1.58
N PRO A 147 23.40 6.11 -1.88
CA PRO A 147 24.73 6.20 -2.47
C PRO A 147 24.62 7.04 -3.74
N GLN A 148 25.41 8.11 -3.81
CA GLN A 148 25.54 8.91 -5.03
C GLN A 148 26.16 8.00 -6.09
N GLU A 149 25.56 7.93 -7.28
CA GLU A 149 26.18 7.26 -8.41
C GLU A 149 27.56 7.92 -8.66
N GLU A 150 28.64 7.12 -8.68
CA GLU A 150 29.99 7.57 -9.04
C GLU A 150 30.06 8.06 -10.50
#